data_AF-A0A958YX59-F1
#
_entry.id   AF-A0A958YX59-F1
#
_cell.length_a   1.000
_cell.length_b   1.000
_cell.length_c   1.000
_cell.angle_alpha   90.00
_cell.angle_beta   90.00
_cell.angle_gamma   90.00
#
_symmetry.space_group_name_H-M   'P 1'
#
loop_
_entity.id
_entity.type
_entity.pdbx_description
1 polymer ?
#
loop_
_entity_poly.entity_id
_entity_poly.type
_entity_poly.pdbx_seq_one_letter_code
_entity_poly.pdbx_strand_id
1 'polypeptide(L)'
;MLNDLTPKIIESSEVIDEMISQYFANRLGVKDPKTINALGKDGKLTFNQKIELFCDIIPLSKIDKSKFKVFTKINNEILLMDQENSKDLDSLDSFTCYTPFLLNTYLESDDLISVKEKLHQSINLLIEDIKEITRLQINKPQVYYNKKVGIILPQ
;
A
#
# COMPACT_ATOMS: atom_id res chain seq x y z
N MET A 1 -19.41 -9.01 8.04
CA MET A 1 -20.12 -8.10 7.10
C MET A 1 -19.16 -6.96 6.76
N LEU A 2 -19.35 -6.18 5.68
CA LEU A 2 -18.29 -5.26 5.19
C LEU A 2 -17.73 -4.32 6.28
N ASN A 3 -18.52 -3.99 7.30
CA ASN A 3 -18.12 -3.30 8.53
C ASN A 3 -16.85 -3.85 9.23
N ASP A 4 -16.55 -5.15 9.09
CA ASP A 4 -15.34 -5.77 9.67
C ASP A 4 -14.07 -5.42 8.87
N LEU A 5 -14.19 -4.90 7.64
CA LEU A 5 -13.08 -4.49 6.79
C LEU A 5 -12.56 -3.11 7.14
N THR A 6 -13.43 -2.18 7.54
CA THR A 6 -13.04 -0.81 7.91
C THR A 6 -11.90 -0.78 8.93
N PRO A 7 -12.03 -1.39 10.12
CA PRO A 7 -10.96 -1.39 11.11
C PRO A 7 -9.69 -2.06 10.57
N LYS A 8 -9.83 -3.15 9.80
CA LYS A 8 -8.68 -3.85 9.18
C LYS A 8 -7.94 -2.99 8.17
N ILE A 9 -8.65 -2.22 7.36
CA ILE A 9 -8.05 -1.36 6.34
C ILE A 9 -7.36 -0.18 7.00
N ILE A 10 -7.97 0.42 8.02
CA ILE A 10 -7.35 1.49 8.82
C ILE A 10 -6.06 0.98 9.47
N GLU A 11 -6.13 -0.12 10.22
CA GLU A 11 -4.97 -0.72 10.88
C GLU A 11 -3.87 -1.09 9.87
N SER A 12 -4.25 -1.69 8.74
CA SER A 12 -3.30 -2.07 7.71
C SER A 12 -2.64 -0.87 7.04
N SER A 13 -3.41 0.20 6.78
CA SER A 13 -2.87 1.45 6.26
C SER A 13 -1.88 2.10 7.22
N GLU A 14 -2.12 2.05 8.53
CA GLU A 14 -1.18 2.53 9.55
C GLU A 14 0.13 1.73 9.54
N VAL A 15 0.03 0.39 9.50
CA VAL A 15 1.20 -0.50 9.43
C VAL A 15 2.01 -0.24 8.16
N ILE A 16 1.35 -0.13 7.00
CA ILE A 16 2.01 0.15 5.72
C ILE A 16 2.66 1.55 5.74
N ASP A 17 1.97 2.56 6.29
CA ASP A 17 2.49 3.92 6.44
C ASP A 17 3.77 3.92 7.28
N GLU A 18 3.77 3.20 8.40
CA GLU A 18 4.94 3.08 9.27
C GLU A 18 6.10 2.42 8.54
N MET A 19 5.86 1.28 7.89
CA MET A 19 6.88 0.54 7.13
C MET A 19 7.53 1.40 6.05
N ILE A 20 6.72 2.13 5.28
CA ILE A 20 7.22 3.01 4.21
C ILE A 20 7.95 4.22 4.81
N SER A 21 7.45 4.79 5.91
CA SER A 21 8.09 5.92 6.58
C SER A 21 9.46 5.54 7.14
N GLN A 22 9.57 4.38 7.79
CA GLN A 22 10.84 3.83 8.25
C GLN A 22 11.80 3.57 7.08
N TYR A 23 11.29 3.02 5.98
CA TYR A 23 12.08 2.82 4.77
C TYR A 23 12.66 4.13 4.24
N PHE A 24 11.85 5.19 4.13
CA PHE A 24 12.32 6.50 3.71
C PHE A 24 13.31 7.13 4.69
N ALA A 25 13.07 7.01 6.00
CA ALA A 25 13.97 7.51 7.05
C ALA A 25 15.36 6.90 6.91
N ASN A 26 15.40 5.57 6.80
CA ASN A 26 16.64 4.82 6.59
C ASN A 26 17.35 5.21 5.29
N ARG A 27 16.59 5.42 4.20
CA ARG A 27 17.14 5.82 2.89
C ARG A 27 17.73 7.23 2.88
N LEU A 28 17.12 8.15 3.63
CA LEU A 28 17.60 9.54 3.74
C LEU A 28 18.67 9.70 4.83
N GLY A 29 19.02 8.64 5.55
CA GLY A 29 19.98 8.69 6.66
C GLY A 29 19.45 9.43 7.88
N VAL A 30 18.12 9.54 8.01
CA VAL A 30 17.45 10.20 9.14
C VAL A 30 16.98 9.15 10.13
N LYS A 31 17.24 9.38 11.42
CA LYS A 31 16.90 8.42 12.49
C LYS A 31 15.43 8.44 12.89
N ASP A 32 14.73 9.55 12.67
CA ASP A 32 13.34 9.74 13.08
C ASP A 32 12.39 9.67 11.87
N PRO A 33 11.52 8.64 11.78
CA PRO A 33 10.48 8.55 10.75
C PRO A 33 9.54 9.75 10.73
N LYS A 34 9.38 10.49 11.83
CA LYS A 34 8.57 11.73 11.86
C LYS A 34 9.16 12.81 10.97
N THR A 35 10.47 12.80 10.72
CA THR A 35 11.10 13.74 9.77
C THR A 35 10.64 13.49 8.34
N ILE A 36 10.29 12.25 7.98
CA ILE A 36 9.72 11.94 6.65
C ILE A 36 8.37 12.58 6.47
N ASN A 37 7.56 12.60 7.54
CA ASN A 37 6.27 13.29 7.50
C ASN A 37 6.46 14.78 7.22
N ALA A 38 7.56 15.42 7.64
CA ALA A 38 7.78 16.85 7.41
C ALA A 38 8.14 17.23 5.95
N LEU A 39 8.35 16.26 5.04
CA LEU A 39 8.84 16.51 3.67
C LEU A 39 7.76 16.95 2.67
N GLY A 40 6.49 17.03 3.07
CA GLY A 40 5.39 17.45 2.20
C GLY A 40 5.38 18.97 1.93
N LYS A 41 4.71 19.40 0.85
CA LYS A 41 4.55 20.83 0.49
C LYS A 41 3.93 21.68 1.60
N ASP A 42 3.07 21.07 2.42
CA ASP A 42 2.40 21.71 3.57
C ASP A 42 2.98 21.24 4.92
N GLY A 43 4.18 20.66 4.92
CA GLY A 43 4.82 20.11 6.12
C GLY A 43 4.27 18.75 6.56
N LYS A 44 3.40 18.10 5.78
CA LYS A 44 2.96 16.72 5.99
C LYS A 44 2.93 15.91 4.69
N LEU A 45 3.77 14.89 4.58
CA LEU A 45 3.70 13.88 3.52
C LEU A 45 2.55 12.90 3.87
N THR A 46 1.52 12.87 3.04
CA THR A 46 0.33 12.05 3.29
C THR A 46 0.58 10.58 2.96
N PHE A 47 -0.25 9.68 3.51
CA PHE A 47 -0.21 8.25 3.20
C PHE A 47 -0.17 7.99 1.67
N ASN A 48 -1.07 8.64 0.93
CA ASN A 48 -1.16 8.48 -0.53
C ASN A 48 0.12 8.93 -1.23
N GLN A 49 0.70 10.07 -0.82
CA GLN A 49 1.95 10.58 -1.37
C GLN A 49 3.13 9.64 -1.08
N LYS A 50 3.16 9.02 0.11
CA LYS A 50 4.17 8.02 0.46
C LYS A 50 4.06 6.77 -0.40
N ILE A 51 2.84 6.26 -0.60
CA ILE A 51 2.59 5.09 -1.44
C ILE A 51 2.99 5.37 -2.89
N GLU A 52 2.63 6.54 -3.42
CA GLU A 52 2.99 6.96 -4.78
C GLU A 52 4.52 7.01 -4.94
N LEU A 53 5.20 7.73 -4.04
CA LEU A 53 6.66 7.81 -4.04
C LEU A 53 7.31 6.44 -3.91
N PHE A 54 6.78 5.58 -3.04
CA PHE A 54 7.26 4.21 -2.86
C PHE A 54 7.14 3.40 -4.15
N CYS A 55 6.01 3.49 -4.86
CA CYS A 55 5.78 2.82 -6.12
C CYS A 55 6.66 3.35 -7.27
N ASP A 56 7.09 4.62 -7.19
CA ASP A 56 7.93 5.25 -8.20
C ASP A 56 9.40 4.86 -8.07
N ILE A 57 9.90 4.72 -6.84
CA ILE A 57 11.31 4.37 -6.61
C ILE A 57 11.58 2.87 -6.56
N ILE A 58 10.60 2.06 -6.18
CA ILE A 58 10.76 0.61 -6.10
C ILE A 58 10.44 -0.02 -7.46
N PRO A 59 11.26 -0.96 -7.96
CA PRO A 59 10.95 -1.71 -9.16
C PRO A 59 9.83 -2.73 -8.88
N LEU A 60 8.58 -2.24 -8.87
CA LEU A 60 7.38 -3.05 -8.77
C LEU A 60 6.88 -3.47 -10.15
N SER A 61 6.29 -4.67 -10.22
CA SER A 61 5.58 -5.10 -11.42
C SER A 61 4.35 -4.22 -11.69
N LYS A 62 3.84 -4.23 -12.92
CA LYS A 62 2.63 -3.47 -13.27
C LYS A 62 1.43 -3.88 -12.40
N ILE A 63 1.30 -5.19 -12.12
CA ILE A 63 0.21 -5.71 -11.30
C ILE A 63 0.35 -5.26 -9.83
N ASP A 64 1.54 -5.26 -9.26
CA ASP A 64 1.76 -4.80 -7.89
C ASP A 64 1.46 -3.30 -7.75
N LYS A 65 1.87 -2.47 -8.71
CA LYS A 65 1.49 -1.05 -8.75
C LYS A 65 -0.02 -0.86 -8.81
N SER A 66 -0.72 -1.69 -9.59
CA SER A 66 -2.19 -1.68 -9.64
C SER A 66 -2.81 -2.08 -8.30
N LYS A 67 -2.25 -3.07 -7.59
CA LYS A 67 -2.71 -3.44 -6.24
C LYS A 67 -2.58 -2.25 -5.28
N PHE A 68 -1.43 -1.57 -5.24
CA PHE A 68 -1.25 -0.38 -4.38
C PHE A 68 -2.27 0.70 -4.72
N LYS A 69 -2.48 0.99 -6.00
CA LYS A 69 -3.46 1.98 -6.46
C LYS A 69 -4.90 1.65 -6.02
N VAL A 70 -5.30 0.38 -6.12
CA VAL A 70 -6.64 -0.06 -5.69
C VAL A 70 -6.76 0.02 -4.16
N PHE A 71 -5.74 -0.43 -3.44
CA PHE A 71 -5.71 -0.32 -1.98
C PHE A 71 -5.84 1.13 -1.49
N THR A 72 -5.08 2.06 -2.09
CA THR A 72 -5.16 3.49 -1.75
C THR A 72 -6.55 4.08 -2.01
N LYS A 73 -7.22 3.68 -3.10
CA LYS A 73 -8.60 4.12 -3.38
C LYS A 73 -9.57 3.63 -2.32
N ILE A 74 -9.52 2.34 -2.00
CA ILE A 74 -10.36 1.73 -0.95
C ILE A 74 -10.15 2.46 0.39
N ASN A 75 -8.89 2.71 0.77
CA ASN A 75 -8.58 3.44 1.99
C ASN A 75 -9.18 4.86 2.00
N ASN A 76 -9.10 5.58 0.88
CA ASN A 76 -9.67 6.93 0.78
C ASN A 76 -11.19 6.92 0.91
N GLU A 77 -11.87 5.96 0.28
CA GLU A 77 -13.33 5.84 0.37
C GLU A 77 -13.76 5.55 1.82
N ILE A 78 -13.02 4.70 2.53
CA ILE A 78 -13.28 4.42 3.95
C ILE A 78 -13.07 5.65 4.82
N LEU A 79 -11.99 6.42 4.59
CA LEU A 79 -11.74 7.66 5.34
C LEU A 79 -12.83 8.71 5.09
N LEU A 80 -13.35 8.80 3.86
CA LEU A 80 -14.47 9.71 3.54
C LEU A 80 -15.76 9.26 4.25
N MET A 81 -16.07 7.97 4.26
CA MET A 81 -17.25 7.44 4.95
C MET A 81 -17.19 7.67 6.46
N ASP A 82 -16.00 7.50 7.06
CA ASP A 82 -15.77 7.78 8.49
C ASP A 82 -16.02 9.26 8.81
N GLN A 83 -15.55 10.18 7.96
CA GLN A 83 -15.81 11.62 8.10
C GLN A 83 -17.28 12.00 7.95
N GLU A 84 -18.02 11.30 7.07
CA GLU A 84 -19.44 11.54 6.83
C GLU A 84 -20.35 10.90 7.88
N ASN A 85 -19.80 10.18 8.87
CA ASN A 85 -20.56 9.31 9.80
C ASN A 85 -21.50 8.34 9.05
N SER A 86 -21.16 8.00 7.81
CA SER A 86 -21.94 7.08 6.99
C SER A 86 -21.63 5.66 7.43
N LYS A 87 -22.64 4.97 7.98
CA LYS A 87 -22.52 3.59 8.45
C LYS A 87 -22.76 2.55 7.37
N ASP A 88 -23.01 2.98 6.14
CA ASP A 88 -23.52 2.10 5.09
C ASP A 88 -22.39 1.57 4.18
N LEU A 89 -21.45 0.86 4.80
CA LEU A 89 -20.42 0.09 4.08
C LEU A 89 -21.02 -1.10 3.31
N ASP A 90 -22.31 -1.38 3.54
CA ASP A 90 -23.04 -2.43 2.83
C ASP A 90 -23.41 -2.02 1.40
N SER A 91 -23.24 -0.75 1.03
CA SER A 91 -23.37 -0.30 -0.36
C SER A 91 -22.16 -0.77 -1.19
N LEU A 92 -22.33 -1.93 -1.85
CA LEU A 92 -21.41 -2.44 -2.89
C LEU A 92 -21.05 -1.37 -3.93
N ASP A 93 -21.92 -0.38 -4.13
CA ASP A 93 -21.77 0.72 -5.07
C ASP A 93 -20.45 1.47 -4.92
N SER A 94 -19.96 1.63 -3.70
CA SER A 94 -18.68 2.29 -3.42
C SER A 94 -17.50 1.51 -4.03
N PHE A 95 -17.58 0.18 -4.03
CA PHE A 95 -16.49 -0.70 -4.48
C PHE A 95 -16.62 -1.16 -5.95
N THR A 96 -17.66 -0.73 -6.65
CA THR A 96 -17.96 -1.16 -8.04
C THR A 96 -16.82 -0.88 -9.02
N CYS A 97 -16.16 0.28 -8.89
CA CYS A 97 -15.13 0.74 -9.81
C CYS A 97 -13.89 -0.16 -9.89
N TYR A 98 -13.66 -1.01 -8.90
CA TYR A 98 -12.48 -1.88 -8.83
C TYR A 98 -12.84 -3.33 -8.49
N THR A 99 -14.13 -3.64 -8.41
CA THR A 99 -14.65 -5.01 -8.33
C THR A 99 -14.07 -5.92 -9.42
N PRO A 100 -14.07 -5.55 -10.72
CA PRO A 100 -13.52 -6.44 -11.75
C PRO A 100 -12.04 -6.75 -11.55
N PHE A 101 -11.26 -5.76 -11.10
CA PHE A 101 -9.84 -5.97 -10.80
C PHE A 101 -9.67 -6.92 -9.61
N LEU A 102 -10.37 -6.68 -8.51
CA LEU A 102 -10.30 -7.49 -7.29
C LEU A 102 -10.66 -8.95 -7.56
N LEU A 103 -11.79 -9.18 -8.25
CA LEU A 103 -12.26 -10.52 -8.56
C LEU A 103 -11.28 -11.24 -9.47
N ASN A 104 -10.86 -10.62 -10.58
CA ASN A 104 -9.93 -11.24 -11.53
C ASN A 104 -8.52 -11.48 -10.96
N THR A 105 -8.12 -10.72 -9.93
CA THR A 105 -6.79 -10.85 -9.33
C THR A 105 -6.75 -11.96 -8.29
N TYR A 106 -7.84 -12.17 -7.54
CA TYR A 106 -7.82 -12.98 -6.32
C TYR A 106 -8.76 -14.18 -6.33
N LEU A 107 -9.74 -14.24 -7.23
CA LEU A 107 -10.75 -15.29 -7.22
C LEU A 107 -10.82 -15.98 -8.58
N GLU A 108 -11.12 -17.27 -8.53
CA GLU A 108 -11.39 -18.08 -9.72
C GLU A 108 -12.89 -18.04 -10.04
N SER A 109 -13.24 -18.27 -11.31
CA SER A 109 -14.59 -18.01 -11.85
C SER A 109 -15.71 -18.83 -11.22
N ASP A 110 -15.42 -19.94 -10.54
CA ASP A 110 -16.39 -20.95 -10.12
C ASP A 110 -16.80 -20.93 -8.63
N ASP A 111 -16.40 -19.91 -7.86
CA ASP A 111 -16.80 -19.86 -6.45
C ASP A 111 -18.32 -19.60 -6.29
N LEU A 112 -19.03 -20.53 -5.65
CA LEU A 112 -20.46 -20.49 -5.30
C LEU A 112 -20.79 -19.51 -4.14
N ILE A 113 -20.09 -18.38 -4.06
CA ILE A 113 -20.29 -17.36 -3.03
C ILE A 113 -20.84 -16.06 -3.63
N SER A 114 -21.55 -15.27 -2.82
CA SER A 114 -22.14 -14.02 -3.27
C SER A 114 -21.07 -12.99 -3.67
N VAL A 115 -21.41 -12.05 -4.57
CA VAL A 115 -20.47 -10.97 -4.99
C VAL A 115 -19.92 -10.19 -3.78
N LYS A 116 -20.75 -10.01 -2.75
CA LYS A 116 -20.35 -9.34 -1.49
C LYS A 116 -19.27 -10.12 -0.75
N GLU A 117 -19.41 -11.44 -0.64
CA GLU A 117 -18.42 -12.31 -0.01
C GLU A 117 -17.13 -12.39 -0.83
N LYS A 118 -17.26 -12.48 -2.17
CA LYS A 118 -16.13 -12.41 -3.08
C LYS A 118 -15.31 -11.14 -2.86
N LEU A 119 -15.97 -9.99 -2.85
CA LEU A 119 -15.31 -8.71 -2.61
C LEU A 119 -14.66 -8.64 -1.24
N HIS A 120 -15.35 -9.08 -0.19
CA HIS A 120 -14.78 -9.12 1.15
C HIS A 120 -13.49 -9.97 1.19
N GLN A 121 -13.51 -11.14 0.55
CA GLN A 121 -12.32 -12.01 0.45
C GLN A 121 -11.20 -11.36 -0.36
N SER A 122 -11.50 -10.83 -1.55
CA SER A 122 -10.52 -10.15 -2.40
C SER A 122 -9.87 -8.94 -1.71
N ILE A 123 -10.63 -8.19 -0.91
CA ILE A 123 -10.08 -7.05 -0.15
C ILE A 123 -9.14 -7.54 0.96
N ASN A 124 -9.50 -8.60 1.70
CA ASN A 124 -8.59 -9.18 2.68
C ASN A 124 -7.30 -9.69 2.03
N LEU A 125 -7.40 -10.37 0.89
CA LEU A 125 -6.24 -10.83 0.13
C LEU A 125 -5.38 -9.66 -0.37
N LEU A 126 -6.02 -8.59 -0.86
CA LEU A 126 -5.32 -7.37 -1.24
C LEU A 126 -4.53 -6.75 -0.09
N ILE A 127 -5.13 -6.68 1.11
CA ILE A 127 -4.47 -6.14 2.30
C ILE A 127 -3.19 -6.92 2.61
N GLU A 128 -3.28 -8.24 2.66
CA GLU A 128 -2.15 -9.10 2.99
C GLU A 128 -1.08 -9.06 1.90
N ASP A 129 -1.47 -9.03 0.63
CA ASP A 129 -0.54 -8.86 -0.49
C ASP A 129 0.23 -7.54 -0.41
N ILE A 130 -0.44 -6.43 -0.10
CA ILE A 130 0.25 -5.13 0.01
C ILE A 130 1.22 -5.11 1.18
N LYS A 131 0.85 -5.67 2.34
CA LYS A 131 1.77 -5.80 3.48
C LYS A 131 2.99 -6.62 3.09
N GLU A 132 2.78 -7.75 2.43
CA GLU A 132 3.86 -8.66 2.04
C GLU A 132 4.76 -8.03 0.97
N ILE A 133 4.20 -7.42 -0.08
CA ILE A 133 4.96 -6.70 -1.09
C ILE A 133 5.78 -5.59 -0.42
N THR A 134 5.18 -4.80 0.47
CA THR A 134 5.90 -3.73 1.19
C THR A 134 7.05 -4.34 1.99
N ARG A 135 6.79 -5.38 2.78
CA ARG A 135 7.80 -6.09 3.61
C ARG A 135 8.96 -6.62 2.78
N LEU A 136 8.68 -7.26 1.65
CA LEU A 136 9.71 -7.81 0.77
C LEU A 136 10.56 -6.72 0.16
N GLN A 137 9.98 -5.59 -0.23
CA GLN A 137 10.73 -4.53 -0.90
C GLN A 137 11.57 -3.68 0.08
N ILE A 138 11.08 -3.44 1.30
CA ILE A 138 11.87 -2.71 2.31
C ILE A 138 13.05 -3.52 2.86
N ASN A 139 12.93 -4.85 2.88
CA ASN A 139 13.96 -5.75 3.42
C ASN A 139 14.95 -6.26 2.37
N LYS A 140 14.76 -5.93 1.08
CA LYS A 140 15.72 -6.34 0.04
C LYS A 140 17.09 -5.70 0.32
N PRO A 141 18.14 -6.52 0.51
CA PRO A 141 19.49 -5.99 0.70
C PRO A 141 19.89 -5.18 -0.52
N GLN A 142 20.38 -3.97 -0.28
CA GLN A 142 20.85 -3.12 -1.35
C GLN A 142 22.12 -3.72 -1.94
N VAL A 143 22.07 -4.15 -3.20
CA VAL A 143 23.29 -4.34 -3.98
C VAL A 143 23.84 -2.95 -4.25
N TYR A 144 24.69 -2.46 -3.35
CA TYR A 144 25.44 -1.23 -3.57
C TYR A 144 26.36 -1.46 -4.77
N TYR A 145 26.03 -0.89 -5.92
CA TYR A 145 26.99 -0.73 -7.01
C TYR A 145 27.96 0.38 -6.57
N ASN A 146 28.99 0.01 -5.83
CA ASN A 146 30.09 0.89 -5.47
C ASN A 146 30.84 1.28 -6.76
N LYS A 147 30.43 2.36 -7.42
CA LYS A 147 31.16 2.99 -8.52
C LYS A 147 32.39 3.77 -8.02
N LYS A 148 33.14 3.18 -7.09
CA LYS A 148 34.44 3.64 -6.56
C LYS A 148 35.26 2.43 -6.11
N VAL A 149 35.64 1.57 -7.05
CA VAL A 149 36.93 0.87 -6.92
C VAL A 149 37.85 1.60 -7.90
N GLY A 150 38.48 2.66 -7.40
CA GLY A 150 39.70 3.15 -8.04
C GLY A 150 40.70 2.01 -7.97
N ILE A 151 41.04 1.45 -9.12
CA ILE A 151 42.19 0.55 -9.24
C ILE A 151 43.41 1.42 -8.94
N ILE A 152 43.98 1.27 -7.75
CA ILE A 152 45.35 1.70 -7.48
C ILE A 152 46.22 0.51 -7.85
N LEU A 153 47.00 0.65 -8.91
CA LEU A 153 48.05 -0.31 -9.28
C LEU A 153 49.16 -0.24 -8.22
N PRO A 154 49.72 -1.38 -7.75
CA PRO A 154 50.93 -1.35 -6.96
C PRO A 154 52.10 -0.83 -7.82
N GLN A 155 52.90 0.05 -7.22
CA GLN A 155 54.15 0.56 -7.79
C GLN A 155 55.20 -0.54 -7.92
#